data_AF-A0A0G1SLT6-F1
#
_entry.id   AF-A0A0G1SLT6-F1
#
_cell.length_a   1.000
_cell.length_b   1.000
_cell.length_c   1.000
_cell.angle_alpha   90.00
_cell.angle_beta   90.00
_cell.angle_gamma   90.00
#
_symmetry.space_group_name_H-M   'P 1'
#
loop_
_entity.id
_entity.type
_entity.pdbx_description
1 polymer ?
#
loop_
_entity_poly.entity_id
_entity_poly.type
_entity_poly.pdbx_seq_one_letter_code
_entity_poly.pdbx_strand_id
1 'polypeptide(L)'
;MIDKEVIKRKMDEIQSRYQKIERLFQKGDEHFLRDEDVLAALERHFQGMVDAAVDINMHLIAESGLKTADDYQSSFSIIAEAGMLPIDFALKIAPSVGMRNAIVHQYGDVNKKLMVAHIRNGFGQYVEYVKLVDAFLKKQS
;
A
#
# COMPACT_ATOMS: atom_id res chain seq x y z
N MET A 1 -9.97 -20.49 -6.34
CA MET A 1 -8.94 -20.90 -5.38
C MET A 1 -7.91 -19.79 -5.23
N ILE A 2 -7.40 -19.55 -4.02
CA ILE A 2 -6.32 -18.57 -3.78
C ILE A 2 -5.07 -18.94 -4.59
N ASP A 3 -4.79 -18.15 -5.63
CA ASP A 3 -3.56 -18.21 -6.42
C ASP A 3 -2.38 -17.57 -5.66
N LYS A 4 -1.51 -18.43 -5.10
CA LYS A 4 -0.32 -18.01 -4.33
C LYS A 4 0.75 -17.36 -5.22
N GLU A 5 0.85 -17.73 -6.49
CA GLU A 5 1.84 -17.17 -7.42
C GLU A 5 1.48 -15.74 -7.84
N VAL A 6 0.18 -15.46 -8.03
CA VAL A 6 -0.31 -14.09 -8.22
C VAL A 6 -0.01 -13.22 -7.00
N ILE A 7 -0.33 -13.69 -5.78
CA ILE A 7 -0.06 -12.91 -4.56
C ILE A 7 1.43 -12.69 -4.37
N LYS A 8 2.26 -13.71 -4.58
CA LYS A 8 3.73 -13.58 -4.45
C LYS A 8 4.31 -12.54 -5.40
N ARG A 9 3.90 -12.54 -6.67
CA ARG A 9 4.33 -11.51 -7.63
C ARG A 9 3.93 -10.09 -7.19
N LYS A 10 2.76 -9.93 -6.57
CA LYS A 10 2.32 -8.64 -6.02
C LYS A 10 3.10 -8.24 -4.77
N MET A 11 3.46 -9.19 -3.90
CA MET A 11 4.36 -8.94 -2.76
C MET A 11 5.75 -8.50 -3.23
N ASP A 12 6.30 -9.13 -4.28
CA ASP A 12 7.57 -8.73 -4.90
C ASP A 12 7.47 -7.31 -5.51
N GLU A 13 6.33 -6.97 -6.11
CA GLU A 13 6.06 -5.62 -6.61
C GLU A 13 6.06 -4.59 -5.47
N ILE A 14 5.36 -4.87 -4.36
CA ILE A 14 5.35 -4.03 -3.15
C ILE A 14 6.78 -3.81 -2.65
N GLN A 15 7.56 -4.89 -2.52
CA GLN A 15 8.94 -4.81 -2.02
C GLN A 15 9.84 -3.99 -2.95
N SER A 16 9.72 -4.17 -4.27
CA SER A 16 10.48 -3.40 -5.26
C SER A 16 10.17 -1.90 -5.19
N ARG A 17 8.89 -1.55 -5.04
CA ARG A 17 8.43 -0.16 -4.90
C ARG A 17 8.87 0.44 -3.57
N TYR A 18 8.74 -0.29 -2.48
CA TYR A 18 9.21 0.10 -1.16
C TYR A 18 10.69 0.51 -1.20
N GLN A 19 11.56 -0.32 -1.79
CA GLN A 19 12.99 -0.02 -1.92
C GLN A 19 13.27 1.23 -2.77
N LYS A 20 12.46 1.49 -3.80
CA LYS A 20 12.58 2.71 -4.60
C LYS A 20 12.20 3.95 -3.77
N ILE A 21 11.09 3.89 -3.04
CA ILE A 21 10.65 4.96 -2.12
C ILE A 21 11.72 5.23 -1.05
N GLU A 22 12.25 4.17 -0.44
CA GLU A 22 13.31 4.27 0.57
C GLU A 22 14.55 4.98 0.01
N ARG A 23 15.03 4.59 -1.18
CA ARG A 23 16.16 5.25 -1.86
C ARG A 23 15.88 6.72 -2.19
N LEU A 24 14.63 7.08 -2.51
CA LEU A 24 14.26 8.48 -2.73
C LEU A 24 14.35 9.27 -1.42
N PHE A 25 13.83 8.73 -0.32
CA PHE A 25 13.87 9.40 1.00
C PHE A 25 15.28 9.51 1.60
N GLN A 26 16.21 8.62 1.23
CA GLN A 26 17.62 8.71 1.65
C GLN A 26 18.33 9.98 1.15
N LYS A 27 17.84 10.60 0.08
CA LYS A 27 18.40 11.85 -0.46
C LYS A 27 17.90 13.11 0.29
N GLY A 28 17.03 12.95 1.31
CA GLY A 28 16.44 14.03 2.10
C GLY A 28 15.10 14.54 1.55
N ASP A 29 14.25 15.18 2.36
CA ASP A 29 12.91 15.59 1.88
C ASP A 29 12.90 16.84 0.99
N GLU A 30 13.93 17.68 1.09
CA GLU A 30 13.96 18.96 0.38
C GLU A 30 13.94 18.83 -1.14
N HIS A 31 14.42 17.70 -1.68
CA HIS A 31 14.48 17.51 -3.13
C HIS A 31 13.10 17.30 -3.76
N PHE A 32 12.14 16.72 -3.02
CA PHE A 32 10.78 16.52 -3.51
C PHE A 32 10.04 17.84 -3.73
N LEU A 33 10.50 18.93 -3.11
CA LEU A 33 9.94 20.27 -3.25
C LEU A 33 10.63 21.10 -4.34
N ARG A 34 11.79 20.64 -4.83
CA ARG A 34 12.62 21.36 -5.80
C ARG A 34 12.68 20.67 -7.16
N ASP A 35 12.35 19.38 -7.22
CA ASP A 35 12.44 18.54 -8.41
C ASP A 35 11.11 17.79 -8.62
N GLU A 36 10.36 18.20 -9.65
CA GLU A 36 9.05 17.63 -9.98
C GLU A 36 9.14 16.18 -10.48
N ASP A 37 10.23 15.80 -11.14
CA ASP A 37 10.43 14.42 -11.61
C ASP A 37 10.63 13.48 -10.43
N VAL A 38 11.34 13.93 -9.40
CA VAL A 38 11.55 13.14 -8.19
C VAL A 38 10.27 13.02 -7.37
N LEU A 39 9.46 14.08 -7.30
CA LEU A 39 8.13 14.03 -6.70
C LEU A 39 7.21 13.05 -7.43
N ALA A 40 7.13 13.14 -8.75
CA ALA A 40 6.33 12.25 -9.58
C ALA A 40 6.77 10.77 -9.43
N ALA A 41 8.07 10.52 -9.29
CA ALA A 41 8.58 9.18 -9.01
C ALA A 41 8.11 8.64 -7.64
N LEU A 42 8.14 9.47 -6.59
CA LEU A 42 7.62 9.11 -5.26
C LEU A 42 6.14 8.75 -5.33
N GLU A 43 5.34 9.63 -5.92
CA GLU A 43 3.91 9.45 -6.12
C GLU A 43 3.62 8.14 -6.85
N ARG A 44 4.29 7.91 -7.99
CA ARG A 44 4.08 6.71 -8.82
C ARG A 44 4.45 5.43 -8.09
N HIS A 45 5.52 5.45 -7.30
CA HIS A 45 5.91 4.28 -6.52
C HIS A 45 4.95 4.02 -5.37
N PHE A 46 4.52 5.05 -4.65
CA PHE A 46 3.56 4.93 -3.56
C PHE A 46 2.20 4.43 -4.05
N GLN A 47 1.64 5.04 -5.11
CA GLN A 47 0.38 4.62 -5.71
C GLN A 47 0.41 3.14 -6.09
N GLY A 48 1.44 2.72 -6.84
CA GLY A 48 1.51 1.32 -7.27
C GLY A 48 1.76 0.33 -6.12
N MET A 49 2.35 0.77 -5.02
CA MET A 49 2.53 -0.07 -3.82
C MET A 49 1.19 -0.30 -3.11
N VAL A 50 0.38 0.76 -3.01
CA VAL A 50 -0.97 0.69 -2.47
C VAL A 50 -1.88 -0.16 -3.37
N ASP A 51 -1.84 0.07 -4.68
CA ASP A 51 -2.63 -0.67 -5.67
C ASP A 51 -2.29 -2.17 -5.62
N ALA A 52 -1.02 -2.54 -5.52
CA ALA A 52 -0.62 -3.94 -5.41
C ALA A 52 -1.15 -4.62 -4.13
N ALA A 53 -1.23 -3.90 -3.00
CA ALA A 53 -1.85 -4.42 -1.78
C ALA A 53 -3.37 -4.55 -1.91
N VAL A 54 -4.03 -3.58 -2.55
CA VAL A 54 -5.47 -3.66 -2.84
C VAL A 54 -5.77 -4.85 -3.76
N ASP A 55 -4.96 -5.09 -4.79
CA ASP A 55 -5.11 -6.25 -5.68
C ASP A 55 -5.01 -7.57 -4.91
N ILE A 56 -4.06 -7.68 -3.97
CA ILE A 56 -3.94 -8.85 -3.09
C ILE A 56 -5.20 -9.01 -2.24
N ASN A 57 -5.66 -7.93 -1.59
CA ASN A 57 -6.86 -7.97 -0.74
C ASN A 57 -8.08 -8.40 -1.55
N MET A 58 -8.28 -7.83 -2.74
CA MET A 58 -9.41 -8.17 -3.62
C MET A 58 -9.38 -9.63 -4.06
N HIS A 59 -8.20 -10.14 -4.41
CA HIS A 59 -8.04 -11.56 -4.73
C HIS A 59 -8.36 -12.45 -3.53
N LEU A 60 -7.87 -12.12 -2.33
CA LEU A 60 -8.20 -12.86 -1.11
C LEU A 60 -9.71 -12.85 -0.79
N ILE A 61 -10.36 -11.70 -0.95
CA ILE A 61 -11.80 -11.52 -0.75
C ILE A 61 -12.59 -12.40 -1.71
N ALA A 62 -12.29 -12.30 -3.01
CA ALA A 62 -12.99 -13.04 -4.05
C ALA A 62 -12.85 -14.55 -3.86
N GLU A 63 -11.62 -15.02 -3.60
CA GLU A 63 -11.33 -16.45 -3.50
C GLU A 63 -11.78 -17.09 -2.18
N SER A 64 -12.08 -16.26 -1.17
CA SER A 64 -12.60 -16.71 0.12
C SER A 64 -14.13 -16.57 0.24
N GLY A 65 -14.82 -16.15 -0.83
CA GLY A 65 -16.28 -15.99 -0.84
C GLY A 65 -16.78 -14.91 0.13
N LEU A 66 -15.95 -13.92 0.44
CA LEU A 66 -16.31 -12.83 1.36
C LEU A 66 -17.21 -11.80 0.68
N LYS A 67 -17.83 -10.91 1.48
CA LYS A 67 -18.57 -9.78 0.96
C LYS A 67 -17.65 -8.91 0.08
N THR A 68 -18.12 -8.53 -1.10
CA THR A 68 -17.43 -7.58 -1.97
C THR A 68 -17.12 -6.28 -1.24
N ALA A 69 -15.89 -5.79 -1.40
CA ALA A 69 -15.49 -4.49 -0.88
C ALA A 69 -16.24 -3.36 -1.58
N ASP A 70 -16.80 -2.45 -0.79
CA ASP A 70 -17.54 -1.29 -1.30
C ASP A 70 -16.59 -0.24 -1.91
N ASP A 71 -15.33 -0.23 -1.48
CA ASP A 71 -14.24 0.59 -2.01
C ASP A 71 -12.86 -0.07 -1.75
N TYR A 72 -11.78 0.55 -2.22
CA TYR A 72 -10.42 0.01 -2.03
C TYR A 72 -9.96 0.05 -0.56
N GLN A 73 -10.47 0.98 0.25
CA GLN A 73 -10.06 1.13 1.63
C GLN A 73 -10.65 0.02 2.51
N SER A 74 -11.93 -0.29 2.31
CA SER A 74 -12.67 -1.37 2.97
C SER A 74 -12.09 -2.75 2.69
N SER A 75 -11.32 -2.92 1.60
CA SER A 75 -10.61 -4.18 1.32
C SER A 75 -9.70 -4.63 2.46
N PHE A 76 -9.04 -3.70 3.16
CA PHE A 76 -8.19 -4.01 4.32
C PHE A 76 -9.00 -4.46 5.53
N SER A 77 -10.13 -3.79 5.80
CA SER A 77 -11.01 -4.15 6.91
C SER A 77 -11.65 -5.52 6.71
N ILE A 78 -12.10 -5.84 5.49
CA ILE A 78 -12.77 -7.11 5.17
C ILE A 78 -11.84 -8.30 5.39
N ILE A 79 -10.60 -8.24 4.90
CA ILE A 79 -9.65 -9.34 5.13
C ILE A 79 -9.22 -9.44 6.60
N ALA A 80 -9.26 -8.34 7.36
CA ALA A 80 -8.98 -8.35 8.79
C ALA A 80 -10.12 -9.00 9.59
N GLU A 81 -11.38 -8.69 9.25
CA GLU A 81 -12.57 -9.34 9.83
C GLU A 81 -12.58 -10.84 9.56
N ALA A 82 -12.05 -11.27 8.41
CA ALA A 82 -11.83 -12.68 8.09
C ALA A 82 -10.60 -13.32 8.76
N GLY A 83 -9.90 -12.59 9.65
CA GLY A 83 -8.74 -13.08 10.40
C GLY A 83 -7.44 -13.19 9.60
N MET A 84 -7.37 -12.62 8.40
CA MET A 84 -6.18 -12.66 7.54
C MET A 84 -5.15 -11.59 7.92
N LEU A 85 -5.60 -10.50 8.56
CA LEU A 85 -4.78 -9.44 9.13
C LEU A 85 -5.26 -9.10 10.56
N PRO A 86 -4.37 -8.62 11.45
CA PRO A 86 -4.79 -7.98 12.70
C PRO A 86 -5.63 -6.73 12.41
N ILE A 87 -6.75 -6.59 13.13
CA ILE A 87 -7.68 -5.46 12.96
C ILE A 87 -6.99 -4.12 13.22
N ASP A 88 -6.14 -4.04 14.25
CA ASP A 88 -5.41 -2.81 14.58
C ASP A 88 -4.41 -2.41 13.48
N PHE A 89 -3.81 -3.40 12.81
CA PHE A 89 -2.94 -3.17 11.66
C PHE A 89 -3.73 -2.69 10.44
N ALA A 90 -4.87 -3.33 10.14
CA ALA A 90 -5.74 -2.92 9.04
C ALA A 90 -6.19 -1.46 9.18
N LEU A 91 -6.57 -1.03 10.39
CA LEU A 91 -6.92 0.37 10.67
C LEU A 91 -5.74 1.35 10.46
N LYS A 92 -4.50 0.91 10.71
CA LYS A 92 -3.30 1.74 10.51
C LYS A 92 -2.93 1.89 9.03
N ILE A 93 -3.07 0.83 8.23
CA ILE A 93 -2.67 0.84 6.82
C ILE A 93 -3.76 1.32 5.87
N ALA A 94 -5.05 1.13 6.19
CA ALA A 94 -6.16 1.52 5.33
C ALA A 94 -6.15 3.01 4.88
N PRO A 95 -5.76 4.00 5.72
CA PRO A 95 -5.65 5.41 5.30
C PRO A 95 -4.69 5.66 4.12
N SER A 96 -3.76 4.74 3.84
CA SER A 96 -2.86 4.83 2.67
C SER A 96 -3.62 4.87 1.34
N VAL A 97 -4.81 4.25 1.26
CA VAL A 97 -5.69 4.32 0.08
C VAL A 97 -6.22 5.73 -0.13
N GLY A 98 -6.62 6.41 0.95
CA GLY A 98 -7.03 7.81 0.90
C GLY A 98 -5.91 8.71 0.38
N MET A 99 -4.68 8.52 0.87
CA MET A 99 -3.51 9.25 0.38
C MET A 99 -3.26 8.95 -1.10
N ARG A 100 -3.29 7.69 -1.52
CA ARG A 100 -3.14 7.26 -2.92
C ARG A 100 -4.15 7.96 -3.83
N ASN A 101 -5.41 8.05 -3.41
CA ASN A 101 -6.47 8.71 -4.18
C ASN A 101 -6.26 10.21 -4.24
N ALA A 102 -5.81 10.82 -3.14
CA ALA A 102 -5.67 12.25 -3.05
C ALA A 102 -4.48 12.78 -3.90
N ILE A 103 -3.43 11.97 -4.15
CA ILE A 103 -2.35 12.26 -5.12
C ILE A 103 -2.90 12.57 -6.53
N VAL A 104 -4.00 11.95 -6.94
CA VAL A 104 -4.55 12.10 -8.30
C VAL A 104 -5.25 13.46 -8.49
N HIS A 105 -5.64 14.15 -7.42
CA HIS A 105 -6.51 15.33 -7.48
C HIS A 105 -5.77 16.70 -7.53
N GLN A 106 -4.47 16.72 -7.87
CA GLN A 106 -3.61 17.91 -8.04
C GLN A 106 -3.43 18.81 -6.81
N TYR A 107 -2.19 19.02 -6.41
CA TYR A 107 -1.81 19.68 -5.16
C TYR A 107 -0.96 20.94 -5.38
N GLY A 108 -1.32 22.05 -4.72
CA GLY A 108 -0.42 23.20 -4.53
C GLY A 108 0.71 22.90 -3.53
N ASP A 109 1.69 23.81 -3.37
CA ASP A 109 2.94 23.53 -2.63
C ASP A 109 2.78 23.16 -1.15
N VAL A 110 1.80 23.73 -0.44
CA VAL A 110 1.47 23.35 0.95
C VAL A 110 1.02 21.89 1.02
N ASN A 111 0.28 21.44 0.00
CA ASN A 111 -0.22 20.07 -0.07
C ASN A 111 0.88 19.07 -0.42
N LYS A 112 1.88 19.47 -1.24
CA LYS A 112 3.07 18.63 -1.55
C LYS A 112 3.85 18.26 -0.28
N LYS A 113 4.11 19.24 0.60
CA LYS A 113 4.82 19.01 1.88
C LYS A 113 4.07 18.01 2.77
N LEU A 114 2.76 18.18 2.91
CA LEU A 114 1.91 17.28 3.70
C LEU A 114 1.89 15.88 3.12
N MET A 115 1.77 15.74 1.79
CA MET A 115 1.81 14.47 1.10
C MET A 115 3.13 13.73 1.32
N VAL A 116 4.28 14.39 1.12
CA VAL A 116 5.61 13.80 1.34
C VAL A 116 5.75 13.31 2.79
N ALA A 117 5.33 14.12 3.76
CA ALA A 117 5.36 13.74 5.18
C ALA A 117 4.45 12.54 5.48
N HIS A 118 3.24 12.51 4.92
CA HIS A 118 2.33 11.37 5.06
C HIS A 118 2.91 10.09 4.48
N ILE A 119 3.46 10.15 3.25
CA ILE A 119 4.08 9.00 2.60
C ILE A 119 5.25 8.51 3.45
N ARG A 120 6.15 9.41 3.90
CA ARG A 120 7.31 9.07 4.76
C ARG A 120 6.92 8.32 6.03
N ASN A 121 5.81 8.71 6.65
CA ASN A 121 5.36 8.10 7.90
C ASN A 121 4.59 6.78 7.68
N GLY A 122 3.97 6.60 6.51
CA GLY A 122 3.09 5.45 6.24
C GLY A 122 3.72 4.31 5.44
N PHE A 123 4.63 4.58 4.51
CA PHE A 123 5.10 3.57 3.56
C PHE A 123 5.81 2.37 4.23
N GLY A 124 6.37 2.58 5.43
CA GLY A 124 6.94 1.54 6.29
C GLY A 124 6.00 0.38 6.61
N GLN A 125 4.70 0.65 6.70
CA GLN A 125 3.66 -0.34 7.04
C GLN A 125 3.59 -1.48 6.02
N TYR A 126 3.99 -1.24 4.76
CA TYR A 126 3.92 -2.26 3.72
C TYR A 126 4.91 -3.42 3.92
N VAL A 127 5.99 -3.21 4.67
CA VAL A 127 6.90 -4.30 5.06
C VAL A 127 6.19 -5.27 6.01
N GLU A 128 5.41 -4.74 6.95
CA GLU A 128 4.63 -5.55 7.89
C GLU A 128 3.44 -6.22 7.19
N TYR A 129 2.76 -5.51 6.30
CA TYR A 129 1.68 -6.08 5.48
C TYR A 129 2.13 -7.32 4.71
N VAL A 130 3.26 -7.25 3.99
CA VAL A 130 3.80 -8.41 3.23
C VAL A 130 4.08 -9.59 4.15
N LYS A 131 4.66 -9.35 5.34
CA LYS A 131 4.92 -10.41 6.32
C LYS A 131 3.64 -11.07 6.83
N LEU A 132 2.61 -10.28 7.11
CA LEU A 132 1.33 -10.78 7.61
C LEU A 132 0.59 -11.62 6.55
N VAL A 133 0.57 -11.13 5.30
CA VAL A 133 -0.01 -11.88 4.17
C VAL A 133 0.75 -13.19 3.93
N ASP A 134 2.08 -13.16 3.89
CA ASP A 134 2.88 -14.37 3.73
C ASP A 134 2.65 -15.39 4.87
N ALA A 135 2.57 -14.92 6.11
CA ALA A 135 2.25 -15.76 7.26
C ALA A 135 0.85 -16.39 7.15
N PHE A 136 -0.15 -15.65 6.65
CA PHE A 136 -1.47 -16.18 6.37
C PHE A 136 -1.43 -17.28 5.28
N LEU A 137 -0.75 -17.03 4.15
CA LEU A 137 -0.65 -18.00 3.05
C LEU A 137 0.02 -19.31 3.47
N LYS A 138 1.01 -19.24 4.38
CA LYS A 138 1.68 -20.41 4.95
C LYS A 138 0.76 -21.26 5.82
N LYS A 139 -0.18 -20.66 6.55
CA LYS A 139 -1.16 -21.37 7.40
C LYS A 139 -2.25 -22.08 6.60
N GLN A 140 -2.49 -21.65 5.36
CA GLN A 140 -3.45 -22.24 4.42
C GLN A 140 -2.84 -23.40 3.60
N SER A 141 -1.64 -23.86 3.95
CA SER A 141 -0.95 -25.01 3.32
C SER A 141 -0.97 -26.20 4.27
#